data_AF-A0A6I9T188-F1
#
_entry.id   AF-A0A6I9T188-F1
#
_cell.length_a   1.000
_cell.length_b   1.000
_cell.length_c   1.000
_cell.angle_alpha   90.00
_cell.angle_beta   90.00
_cell.angle_gamma   90.00
#
_symmetry.space_group_name_H-M   'P 1'
#
loop_
_entity.id
_entity.type
_entity.pdbx_description
1 polymer ?
#
loop_
_entity_poly.entity_id
_entity_poly.type
_entity_poly.pdbx_seq_one_letter_code
_entity_poly.pdbx_strand_id
1 'polypeptide(L)'
;MKDSQEHVAAFEMVMNLYGQPGPIMAKLFATTLTGKAQEWFTNLPRGSIESYEQLVQKFNFHFASKMKQNRSATHLFNIRQREEETLKNFMGRFNNETLEVQELRNYMIVSILIHGLRKGPFISVLARDPPGDVEQLMALAQKYIDEEEMNAMKDSERRERGHTYR
;
A
#
# COMPACT_ATOMS: atom_id res chain seq x y z
N MET A 1 7.22 -14.93 -11.22
CA MET A 1 7.98 -14.30 -10.12
C MET A 1 7.08 -13.32 -9.39
N LYS A 2 6.98 -13.43 -8.06
CA LYS A 2 6.07 -12.62 -7.23
C LYS A 2 6.67 -11.26 -6.85
N ASP A 3 8.01 -11.16 -6.76
CA ASP A 3 8.72 -9.91 -6.48
C ASP A 3 10.07 -9.92 -7.24
N SER A 4 10.32 -8.89 -8.08
CA SER A 4 11.56 -8.81 -8.85
C SER A 4 12.77 -8.43 -8.00
N GLN A 5 12.56 -7.64 -6.96
CA GLN A 5 13.62 -7.18 -6.06
C GLN A 5 14.06 -8.30 -5.12
N GLU A 6 13.11 -9.09 -4.60
CA GLU A 6 13.42 -10.24 -3.74
C GLU A 6 14.27 -11.28 -4.48
N HIS A 7 13.92 -11.58 -5.74
CA HIS A 7 14.69 -12.51 -6.57
C HIS A 7 16.10 -12.02 -6.86
N VAL A 8 16.26 -10.72 -7.18
CA VAL A 8 17.58 -10.11 -7.38
C VAL A 8 18.39 -10.18 -6.09
N ALA A 9 17.82 -9.81 -4.96
CA ALA A 9 18.49 -9.85 -3.66
C ALA A 9 18.94 -11.26 -3.28
N ALA A 10 18.07 -12.26 -3.45
CA ALA A 10 18.40 -13.66 -3.19
C ALA A 10 19.53 -14.16 -4.10
N PHE A 11 19.48 -13.80 -5.39
CA PHE A 11 20.54 -14.15 -6.34
C PHE A 11 21.88 -13.49 -6.00
N GLU A 12 21.88 -12.20 -5.69
CA GLU A 12 23.08 -11.43 -5.33
C GLU A 12 23.71 -11.93 -4.05
N MET A 13 22.90 -12.30 -3.05
CA MET A 13 23.40 -12.90 -1.80
C MET A 13 24.28 -14.12 -2.09
N VAL A 14 23.82 -15.01 -2.99
CA VAL A 14 24.58 -16.22 -3.35
C VAL A 14 25.79 -15.87 -4.21
N MET A 15 25.65 -15.03 -5.25
CA MET A 15 26.75 -14.72 -6.15
C MET A 15 27.88 -13.94 -5.47
N ASN A 16 27.53 -13.02 -4.56
CA ASN A 16 28.51 -12.25 -3.79
C ASN A 16 29.25 -13.14 -2.79
N LEU A 17 28.59 -14.13 -2.18
CA LEU A 17 29.24 -15.13 -1.33
C LEU A 17 30.32 -15.90 -2.09
N TYR A 18 30.07 -16.24 -3.35
CA TYR A 18 31.03 -16.94 -4.22
C TYR A 18 31.94 -16.00 -5.04
N GLY A 19 31.90 -14.69 -4.80
CA GLY A 19 32.76 -13.71 -5.46
C GLY A 19 32.70 -13.73 -7.00
N GLN A 20 31.53 -13.99 -7.59
CA GLN A 20 31.42 -14.13 -9.03
C GLN A 20 31.51 -12.78 -9.76
N PRO A 21 32.23 -12.70 -10.89
CA PRO A 21 32.31 -11.47 -11.68
C PRO A 21 31.01 -11.22 -12.46
N GLY A 22 30.70 -9.94 -12.71
CA GLY A 22 29.46 -9.50 -13.37
C GLY A 22 29.09 -10.27 -14.65
N PRO A 23 30.01 -10.53 -15.60
CA PRO A 23 29.68 -11.31 -16.80
C PRO A 23 29.21 -12.75 -16.52
N ILE A 24 29.69 -13.37 -15.44
CA ILE A 24 29.22 -14.70 -15.01
C ILE A 24 27.86 -14.57 -14.31
N MET A 25 27.70 -13.58 -13.44
CA MET A 25 26.42 -13.28 -12.78
C MET A 25 25.30 -13.07 -13.80
N ALA A 26 25.53 -12.35 -14.90
CA ALA A 26 24.52 -12.14 -15.95
C ALA A 26 24.04 -13.45 -16.59
N LYS A 27 24.97 -14.37 -16.89
CA LYS A 27 24.65 -15.68 -17.47
C LYS A 27 23.89 -16.55 -16.49
N LEU A 28 24.35 -16.62 -15.24
CA LEU A 28 23.69 -17.40 -14.19
C LEU A 28 22.31 -16.84 -13.87
N PHE A 29 22.14 -15.52 -13.81
CA PHE A 29 20.85 -14.88 -13.60
C PHE A 29 19.83 -15.31 -14.66
N ALA A 30 20.23 -15.32 -15.93
CA ALA A 30 19.37 -15.77 -17.03
C ALA A 30 18.89 -17.22 -16.85
N THR A 31 19.71 -18.11 -16.25
CA THR A 31 19.30 -19.50 -15.96
C THR A 31 18.28 -19.63 -14.84
N THR A 32 18.14 -18.62 -13.98
CA THR A 32 17.12 -18.60 -12.92
C THR A 32 15.74 -18.16 -13.41
N LEU A 33 15.67 -17.58 -14.62
CA LEU A 33 14.44 -17.04 -15.17
C LEU A 33 13.52 -18.15 -15.66
N THR A 34 12.26 -18.09 -15.28
CA THR A 34 11.23 -19.06 -15.65
C THR A 34 9.94 -18.37 -16.10
N GLY A 35 9.15 -19.05 -16.94
CA GLY A 35 7.86 -18.56 -17.41
C GLY A 35 7.97 -17.19 -18.09
N LYS A 36 7.17 -16.21 -17.63
CA LYS A 36 7.14 -14.84 -18.20
C LYS A 36 8.48 -14.11 -18.13
N ALA A 37 9.31 -14.39 -17.14
CA ALA A 37 10.64 -13.81 -17.03
C ALA A 37 11.60 -14.35 -18.11
N GLN A 38 11.51 -15.65 -18.39
CA GLN A 38 12.28 -16.26 -19.46
C GLN A 38 11.85 -15.74 -20.82
N GLU A 39 10.53 -15.69 -21.08
CA GLU A 39 9.95 -15.16 -22.32
C GLU A 39 10.41 -13.71 -22.60
N TRP A 40 10.37 -12.86 -21.57
CA TRP A 40 10.88 -11.49 -21.66
C TRP A 40 12.36 -11.45 -22.07
N PHE A 41 13.21 -12.22 -21.38
CA PHE A 41 14.65 -12.21 -21.63
C PHE A 41 14.97 -12.70 -23.06
N THR A 42 14.27 -13.73 -23.54
CA THR A 42 14.47 -14.26 -24.90
C THR A 42 14.01 -13.32 -26.01
N ASN A 43 13.10 -12.39 -25.70
CA ASN A 43 12.58 -11.40 -26.66
C ASN A 43 13.40 -10.10 -26.69
N LEU A 44 14.44 -9.98 -25.88
CA LEU A 44 15.32 -8.81 -25.91
C LEU A 44 16.16 -8.78 -27.20
N PRO A 45 16.39 -7.60 -27.80
CA PRO A 45 17.30 -7.48 -28.94
C PRO A 45 18.71 -7.99 -28.58
N ARG A 46 19.36 -8.65 -29.53
CA ARG A 46 20.74 -9.12 -29.35
C ARG A 46 21.65 -7.92 -29.05
N GLY A 47 22.56 -8.09 -28.07
CA GLY A 47 23.47 -7.03 -27.63
C GLY A 47 22.82 -5.92 -26.81
N SER A 48 21.53 -6.02 -26.45
CA SER A 48 20.85 -4.98 -25.65
C SER A 48 21.18 -5.01 -24.15
N ILE A 49 22.00 -5.97 -23.71
CA ILE A 49 22.52 -6.14 -22.35
C ILE A 49 24.04 -6.33 -22.46
N GLU A 50 24.78 -5.40 -21.88
CA GLU A 50 26.25 -5.34 -21.88
C GLU A 50 26.83 -5.70 -20.50
N SER A 51 26.04 -5.63 -19.44
CA SER A 51 26.48 -5.92 -18.07
C SER A 51 25.38 -6.54 -17.21
N TYR A 52 25.77 -7.12 -16.07
CA TYR A 52 24.83 -7.65 -15.08
C TYR A 52 23.96 -6.54 -14.49
N GLU A 53 24.54 -5.39 -14.20
CA GLU A 53 23.82 -4.22 -13.66
C GLU A 53 22.74 -3.76 -14.66
N GLN A 54 23.07 -3.72 -15.96
CA GLN A 54 22.09 -3.37 -16.98
C GLN A 54 20.98 -4.42 -17.10
N LEU A 55 21.30 -5.71 -16.96
CA LEU A 55 20.32 -6.79 -16.92
C LEU A 55 19.35 -6.60 -15.75
N VAL A 56 19.88 -6.42 -14.54
CA VAL A 56 19.07 -6.20 -13.32
C VAL A 56 18.20 -4.97 -13.44
N GLN A 57 18.74 -3.87 -13.99
CA GLN A 57 17.97 -2.64 -14.21
C GLN A 57 16.79 -2.87 -15.17
N LYS A 58 17.02 -3.49 -16.32
CA LYS A 58 15.95 -3.78 -17.29
C LYS A 58 14.95 -4.79 -16.74
N PHE A 59 15.43 -5.79 -16.02
CA PHE A 59 14.61 -6.81 -15.38
C PHE A 59 13.67 -6.20 -14.34
N ASN A 60 14.24 -5.42 -13.41
CA ASN A 60 13.46 -4.68 -12.44
C ASN A 60 12.55 -3.67 -13.13
N PHE A 61 12.98 -2.94 -14.15
CA PHE A 61 12.07 -2.03 -14.85
C PHE A 61 10.86 -2.76 -15.45
N HIS A 62 11.07 -3.91 -16.09
CA HIS A 62 10.02 -4.68 -16.73
C HIS A 62 9.08 -5.36 -15.72
N PHE A 63 9.63 -5.97 -14.66
CA PHE A 63 8.85 -6.76 -13.69
C PHE A 63 8.45 -5.99 -12.44
N ALA A 64 9.20 -4.97 -12.05
CA ALA A 64 8.75 -3.99 -11.08
C ALA A 64 7.63 -3.12 -11.64
N SER A 65 7.25 -3.21 -12.93
CA SER A 65 6.00 -2.59 -13.40
C SER A 65 4.74 -3.15 -12.72
N LYS A 66 4.83 -4.30 -12.03
CA LYS A 66 3.78 -4.77 -11.10
C LYS A 66 3.85 -4.16 -9.69
N MET A 67 5.01 -3.61 -9.31
CA MET A 67 5.22 -2.86 -8.05
C MET A 67 5.10 -1.34 -8.27
N LYS A 68 5.36 -0.85 -9.50
CA LYS A 68 5.18 0.52 -9.99
C LYS A 68 3.79 0.82 -10.51
N GLN A 69 2.88 -0.16 -10.48
CA GLN A 69 1.53 0.20 -10.05
C GLN A 69 1.57 0.46 -8.54
N ASN A 70 2.35 1.46 -8.10
CA ASN A 70 1.94 2.25 -6.95
C ASN A 70 0.50 2.59 -7.27
N ARG A 71 -0.44 2.12 -6.46
CA ARG A 71 -1.84 2.51 -6.63
C ARG A 71 -1.80 4.03 -6.71
N SER A 72 -2.17 4.58 -7.85
CA SER A 72 -2.12 6.04 -8.04
C SER A 72 -2.87 6.67 -6.88
N ALA A 73 -2.54 7.90 -6.46
CA ALA A 73 -3.36 8.61 -5.48
C ALA A 73 -4.85 8.64 -5.89
N THR A 74 -5.13 8.55 -7.21
CA THR A 74 -6.48 8.39 -7.75
C THR A 74 -7.19 7.11 -7.33
N HIS A 75 -6.48 6.01 -7.07
CA HIS A 75 -7.05 4.77 -6.55
C HIS A 75 -7.62 4.94 -5.14
N LEU A 76 -6.98 5.77 -4.31
CA LEU A 76 -7.46 5.99 -2.94
C LEU A 76 -8.83 6.66 -2.90
N PHE A 77 -9.23 7.40 -3.95
CA PHE A 77 -10.59 7.96 -4.07
C PHE A 77 -11.67 6.89 -4.23
N ASN A 78 -11.31 5.66 -4.59
CA ASN A 78 -12.25 4.53 -4.65
C ASN A 78 -12.52 3.93 -3.26
N ILE A 79 -11.74 4.30 -2.25
CA ILE A 79 -11.89 3.79 -0.89
C ILE A 79 -12.99 4.59 -0.19
N ARG A 80 -14.19 4.01 -0.13
CA ARG A 80 -15.34 4.58 0.57
C ARG A 80 -15.67 3.81 1.83
N GLN A 81 -16.10 4.53 2.86
CA GLN A 81 -16.67 3.97 4.07
C GLN A 81 -18.02 3.36 3.73
N ARG A 82 -18.19 2.07 4.06
CA ARG A 82 -19.43 1.31 3.78
C ARG A 82 -20.51 1.67 4.80
N GLU A 83 -21.75 1.28 4.51
CA GLU A 83 -22.90 1.65 5.35
C GLU A 83 -22.81 1.09 6.77
N GLU A 84 -22.44 -0.18 6.90
CA GLU A 84 -22.31 -0.85 8.21
C GLU A 84 -20.87 -0.82 8.76
N GLU A 85 -20.01 0.03 8.21
CA GLU A 85 -18.60 0.07 8.57
C GLU A 85 -18.30 1.17 9.58
N THR A 86 -17.77 0.75 10.73
CA THR A 86 -17.26 1.63 11.78
C THR A 86 -16.09 2.48 11.29
N LEU A 87 -15.91 3.64 11.90
CA LEU A 87 -14.80 4.53 11.58
C LEU A 87 -13.45 3.82 11.75
N LYS A 88 -13.31 2.98 12.78
CA LYS A 88 -12.10 2.18 13.05
C LYS A 88 -11.75 1.24 11.90
N ASN A 89 -12.73 0.49 11.41
CA ASN A 89 -12.53 -0.45 10.31
C ASN A 89 -12.18 0.28 9.02
N PHE A 90 -12.87 1.39 8.74
CA PHE A 90 -12.56 2.23 7.60
C PHE A 90 -11.14 2.81 7.68
N MET A 91 -10.75 3.42 8.80
CA MET A 91 -9.42 3.99 9.02
C MET A 91 -8.32 2.92 8.90
N GLY A 92 -8.55 1.71 9.39
CA GLY A 92 -7.63 0.59 9.22
C GLY A 92 -7.42 0.22 7.75
N ARG A 93 -8.50 0.11 6.97
CA ARG A 93 -8.39 -0.13 5.52
C ARG A 93 -7.70 1.02 4.79
N PHE A 94 -8.10 2.26 5.11
CA PHE A 94 -7.54 3.45 4.50
C PHE A 94 -6.03 3.54 4.75
N ASN A 95 -5.58 3.33 5.99
CA ASN A 95 -4.17 3.35 6.34
C ASN A 95 -3.36 2.28 5.58
N ASN A 96 -3.86 1.04 5.52
CA ASN A 96 -3.20 -0.03 4.77
C ASN A 96 -3.03 0.31 3.29
N GLU A 97 -4.04 0.90 2.68
CA GLU A 97 -4.02 1.32 1.29
C GLU A 97 -3.08 2.51 1.04
N THR A 98 -2.99 3.46 1.97
CA THR A 98 -2.05 4.58 1.86
C THR A 98 -0.58 4.15 1.92
N LEU A 99 -0.26 3.03 2.61
CA LEU A 99 1.10 2.47 2.62
C LEU A 99 1.55 1.96 1.25
N GLU A 100 0.61 1.63 0.36
CA GLU A 100 0.89 1.17 -1.00
C GLU A 100 1.10 2.33 -2.01
N VAL A 101 1.04 3.59 -1.55
CA VAL A 101 1.13 4.78 -2.40
C VAL A 101 2.31 5.66 -1.98
N GLN A 102 3.23 5.90 -2.90
CA GLN A 102 4.38 6.80 -2.67
C GLN A 102 3.98 8.28 -2.87
N GLU A 103 4.71 9.18 -2.19
CA GLU A 103 4.65 10.64 -2.39
C GLU A 103 3.30 11.32 -2.05
N LEU A 104 2.53 10.78 -1.10
CA LEU A 104 1.32 11.43 -0.60
C LEU A 104 1.66 12.65 0.27
N ARG A 105 1.24 13.83 -0.18
CA ARG A 105 1.28 15.05 0.64
C ARG A 105 0.10 15.05 1.62
N ASN A 106 0.30 15.64 2.80
CA ASN A 106 -0.70 15.62 3.88
C ASN A 106 -2.08 16.12 3.45
N TYR A 107 -2.12 17.22 2.68
CA TYR A 107 -3.38 17.77 2.16
C TYR A 107 -4.12 16.80 1.22
N MET A 108 -3.39 15.95 0.48
CA MET A 108 -3.99 14.92 -0.37
C MET A 108 -4.63 13.83 0.49
N ILE A 109 -3.94 13.38 1.55
CA ILE A 109 -4.45 12.38 2.49
C ILE A 109 -5.77 12.88 3.08
N VAL A 110 -5.80 14.12 3.58
CA VAL A 110 -7.02 14.73 4.14
C VAL A 110 -8.13 14.84 3.09
N SER A 111 -7.81 15.28 1.86
CA SER A 111 -8.81 15.40 0.79
C SER A 111 -9.41 14.05 0.39
N ILE A 112 -8.59 13.01 0.28
CA ILE A 112 -9.02 11.65 -0.06
C ILE A 112 -9.86 11.09 1.09
N LEU A 113 -9.43 11.30 2.33
CA LEU A 113 -10.15 10.86 3.52
C LEU A 113 -11.55 11.49 3.60
N ILE A 114 -11.66 12.82 3.40
CA ILE A 114 -12.94 13.53 3.33
C ILE A 114 -13.84 12.95 2.22
N HIS A 115 -13.27 12.61 1.07
CA HIS A 115 -14.02 12.00 -0.03
C HIS A 115 -14.52 10.58 0.29
N GLY A 116 -13.74 9.80 1.04
CA GLY A 116 -14.04 8.42 1.39
C GLY A 116 -15.02 8.28 2.55
N LEU A 117 -15.07 9.24 3.48
CA LEU A 117 -15.89 9.18 4.68
C LEU A 117 -17.39 9.37 4.42
N ARG A 118 -18.22 8.71 5.23
CA ARG A 118 -19.66 9.01 5.30
C ARG A 118 -19.89 10.29 6.10
N LYS A 119 -21.08 10.87 5.94
CA LYS A 119 -21.50 12.03 6.74
C LYS A 119 -21.43 11.69 8.22
N GLY A 120 -20.76 12.54 8.99
CA GLY A 120 -20.55 12.33 10.41
C GLY A 120 -19.74 13.47 11.06
N PRO A 121 -19.50 13.39 12.38
CA PRO A 121 -18.78 14.43 13.09
C PRO A 121 -17.30 14.50 12.66
N PHE A 122 -16.67 13.38 12.34
CA PHE A 122 -15.27 13.33 11.94
C PHE A 122 -14.98 14.08 10.63
N ILE A 123 -15.72 13.81 9.55
CA ILE A 123 -15.59 14.54 8.27
C ILE A 123 -15.83 16.05 8.45
N SER A 124 -16.75 16.44 9.34
CA SER A 124 -17.06 17.84 9.61
C SER A 124 -15.88 18.57 10.26
N VAL A 125 -15.15 17.93 11.17
CA VAL A 125 -13.95 18.51 11.77
C VAL A 125 -12.80 18.56 10.78
N LEU A 126 -12.58 17.51 9.98
CA LEU A 126 -11.53 17.50 8.95
C LEU A 126 -11.73 18.63 7.92
N ALA A 127 -12.97 18.93 7.54
CA ALA A 127 -13.27 20.01 6.60
C ALA A 127 -13.11 21.42 7.20
N ARG A 128 -13.32 21.56 8.51
CA ARG A 128 -13.25 22.84 9.22
C ARG A 128 -11.82 23.19 9.66
N ASP A 129 -11.10 22.21 10.19
CA ASP A 129 -9.79 22.36 10.80
C ASP A 129 -8.89 21.17 10.40
N PRO A 130 -8.38 21.18 9.16
CA PRO A 130 -7.60 20.08 8.63
C PRO A 130 -6.26 19.94 9.37
N PRO A 131 -5.87 18.72 9.80
CA PRO A 131 -4.61 18.48 10.50
C PRO A 131 -3.36 18.89 9.71
N GLY A 132 -2.37 19.44 10.40
CA GLY A 132 -1.12 19.93 9.79
C GLY A 132 -0.17 18.81 9.35
N ASP A 133 -0.21 17.67 10.03
CA ASP A 133 0.64 16.50 9.78
C ASP A 133 -0.15 15.18 10.00
N VAL A 134 0.50 14.05 9.73
CA VAL A 134 -0.12 12.72 9.85
C VAL A 134 -0.38 12.36 11.31
N GLU A 135 0.48 12.79 12.23
CA GLU A 135 0.36 12.45 13.65
C GLU A 135 -0.90 13.07 14.27
N GLN A 136 -1.13 14.36 13.98
CA GLN A 136 -2.35 15.07 14.36
C GLN A 136 -3.59 14.42 13.74
N LEU A 137 -3.52 13.98 12.48
CA LEU A 137 -4.62 13.30 11.81
C LEU A 137 -4.97 11.98 12.50
N MET A 138 -3.97 11.18 12.85
CA MET A 138 -4.17 9.88 13.51
C MET A 138 -4.69 10.05 14.94
N ALA A 139 -4.17 11.02 15.69
CA ALA A 139 -4.66 11.35 17.02
C ALA A 139 -6.14 11.79 16.98
N LEU A 140 -6.51 12.63 15.99
CA LEU A 140 -7.87 13.06 15.80
C LEU A 140 -8.80 11.89 15.42
N ALA A 141 -8.35 11.02 14.51
CA ALA A 141 -9.10 9.83 14.13
C ALA A 141 -9.36 8.91 15.33
N GLN A 142 -8.34 8.67 16.17
CA GLN A 142 -8.49 7.83 17.36
C GLN A 142 -9.53 8.40 18.33
N LYS A 143 -9.51 9.71 18.58
CA LYS A 143 -10.52 10.38 19.41
C LYS A 143 -11.96 10.09 18.92
N TYR A 144 -12.19 10.20 17.62
CA TYR A 144 -13.52 9.97 17.05
C TYR A 144 -13.92 8.49 17.01
N ILE A 145 -12.93 7.59 16.89
CA ILE A 145 -13.15 6.15 17.04
C ILE A 145 -13.62 5.84 18.47
N ASP A 146 -12.92 6.37 19.47
CA ASP A 146 -13.27 6.14 20.88
C ASP A 146 -14.66 6.71 21.21
N GLU A 147 -14.99 7.90 20.68
CA GLU A 147 -16.33 8.49 20.82
C GLU A 147 -17.43 7.63 20.18
N GLU A 148 -17.20 7.08 18.98
CA GLU A 148 -18.14 6.19 18.30
C GLU A 148 -18.37 4.89 19.09
N GLU A 149 -17.29 4.25 19.57
CA GLU A 149 -17.35 3.03 20.38
C GLU A 149 -18.08 3.27 21.72
N MET A 150 -17.79 4.37 22.42
CA MET A 150 -18.49 4.74 23.66
C MET A 150 -20.00 4.98 23.45
N ASN A 151 -20.38 5.63 22.35
CA ASN A 151 -21.79 5.85 22.03
C ASN A 151 -22.51 4.53 21.71
N ALA A 152 -21.85 3.65 20.95
CA ALA A 152 -22.39 2.33 20.65
C ALA A 152 -22.65 1.49 21.92
N MET A 153 -21.73 1.53 22.90
CA MET A 153 -21.91 0.86 24.20
C MET A 153 -23.08 1.43 25.00
N LYS A 154 -23.23 2.76 25.06
CA LYS A 154 -24.36 3.40 25.75
C LYS A 154 -25.70 3.03 25.11
N ASP A 155 -25.73 2.92 23.78
CA ASP A 155 -26.94 2.54 23.05
C ASP A 155 -27.29 1.07 23.25
N SER A 156 -26.32 0.15 23.33
CA SER A 156 -26.59 -1.26 23.66
C SER A 156 -27.14 -1.40 25.08
N GLU A 157 -26.55 -0.73 26.07
CA GLU A 157 -27.05 -0.74 27.45
C GLU A 157 -28.48 -0.19 27.59
N ARG A 158 -28.84 0.83 26.80
CA ARG A 158 -30.19 1.38 26.77
C ARG A 158 -31.20 0.38 26.18
N ARG A 159 -30.81 -0.34 25.12
CA ARG A 159 -31.66 -1.38 24.51
C ARG A 159 -31.88 -2.54 25.46
N GLU A 160 -30.85 -3.02 26.14
CA GLU A 160 -30.95 -4.10 27.14
C GLU A 160 -31.84 -3.73 28.33
N ARG A 161 -31.71 -2.50 28.83
CA ARG A 161 -32.62 -1.95 29.85
C ARG A 161 -34.05 -1.84 29.34
N GLY A 162 -34.28 -1.44 28.09
CA GLY A 162 -35.63 -1.39 27.50
C GLY A 162 -36.30 -2.76 27.35
N HIS A 163 -35.52 -3.85 27.18
CA HIS A 163 -36.03 -5.21 27.07
C HIS A 163 -36.35 -5.87 28.42
N THR A 164 -35.77 -5.40 29.53
CA THR A 164 -35.96 -5.97 30.87
C THR A 164 -37.22 -5.44 31.59
N TYR A 165 -37.89 -4.42 31.03
CA TYR A 165 -39.14 -3.85 31.57
C TYR A 165 -40.38 -4.09 30.69
N ARG A 166 -40.36 -5.09 29.79
CA ARG A 166 -41.49 -5.44 28.93
C ARG A 166 -42.04 -6.83 29.24
#